data_AF-A0A314ZUS8-F1
#
_entry.id   AF-A0A314ZUS8-F1
#
_cell.length_a   1.000
_cell.length_b   1.000
_cell.length_c   1.000
_cell.angle_alpha   90.00
_cell.angle_beta   90.00
_cell.angle_gamma   90.00
#
_symmetry.space_group_name_H-M   'P 1'
#
loop_
_entity.id
_entity.type
_entity.pdbx_description
1 polymer ?
#
loop_
_entity_poly.entity_id
_entity_poly.type
_entity_poly.pdbx_seq_one_letter_code
_entity_poly.pdbx_strand_id
1 'polypeptide(L)'
;MNMWEQKLRDIFQTEKKNSGEKTAQEMNVRFAELNMRDFFKHVVFPAYDDLKEEIEKYGRTVEVNVDDSGMNSASMTIYVPSDKNPDEQVEEFYFEMRGRAYQKAGFAFPQHADEEQPRIRKVEILLRNGTVDEYDIENLTREDIIECFVAEYSKWINY
;
A
#
# COMPACT_ATOMS: atom_id res chain seq x y z
N MET A 1 2.01 16.18 44.63
CA MET A 1 1.79 15.54 43.33
C MET A 1 0.76 16.36 42.59
N ASN A 2 1.07 16.77 41.37
CA ASN A 2 0.23 17.66 40.57
C ASN A 2 -0.80 16.86 39.76
N MET A 3 -1.92 17.50 39.42
CA MET A 3 -3.04 16.86 38.71
C MET A 3 -2.63 16.21 37.37
N TRP A 4 -1.63 16.76 36.68
CA TRP A 4 -1.09 16.20 35.44
C TRP A 4 -0.19 14.97 35.67
N GLU A 5 0.61 14.96 36.74
CA GLU A 5 1.46 13.81 37.14
C GLU A 5 0.60 12.60 37.50
N GLN A 6 -0.53 12.87 38.17
CA GLN A 6 -1.50 11.86 38.58
C GLN A 6 -2.24 11.30 37.36
N LYS A 7 -2.77 12.18 36.49
CA LYS A 7 -3.39 11.77 35.22
C LYS A 7 -2.45 10.94 34.32
N LEU A 8 -1.15 11.25 34.27
CA LEU A 8 -0.15 10.43 33.58
C LEU A 8 0.00 9.04 34.21
N ARG A 9 0.08 8.94 35.55
CA ARG A 9 0.09 7.63 36.21
C ARG A 9 -1.14 6.81 35.89
N ASP A 10 -2.32 7.42 35.90
CA ASP A 10 -3.59 6.74 35.67
C ASP A 10 -3.67 6.18 34.24
N ILE A 11 -3.14 6.90 33.23
CA ILE A 11 -2.98 6.41 31.85
C ILE A 11 -2.08 5.15 31.83
N PHE A 12 -0.83 5.24 32.31
CA PHE A 12 0.12 4.12 32.26
C PHE A 12 -0.31 2.91 33.12
N GLN A 13 -1.12 3.12 34.16
CA GLN A 13 -1.71 2.02 34.93
C GLN A 13 -2.95 1.39 34.24
N THR A 14 -3.65 2.14 33.40
CA THR A 14 -4.78 1.64 32.61
C THR A 14 -4.28 0.77 31.45
N GLU A 15 -3.25 1.21 30.70
CA GLU A 15 -2.58 0.37 29.69
C GLU A 15 -2.11 -0.97 30.27
N LYS A 16 -1.56 -0.93 31.49
CA LYS A 16 -1.03 -2.11 32.21
C LYS A 16 -2.11 -3.00 32.85
N LYS A 17 -3.38 -2.56 32.87
CA LYS A 17 -4.54 -3.41 33.17
C LYS A 17 -5.11 -4.04 31.91
N ASN A 18 -5.30 -3.23 30.86
CA ASN A 18 -5.95 -3.66 29.63
C ASN A 18 -5.06 -4.60 28.78
N SER A 19 -3.78 -4.77 29.11
CA SER A 19 -2.89 -5.75 28.48
C SER A 19 -3.31 -7.22 28.63
N GLY A 20 -4.37 -7.52 29.40
CA GLY A 20 -4.96 -8.86 29.50
C GLY A 20 -6.04 -9.18 28.46
N GLU A 21 -6.64 -8.18 27.81
CA GLU A 21 -7.83 -8.35 26.94
C GLU A 21 -7.52 -8.17 25.43
N LYS A 22 -6.24 -7.95 25.08
CA LYS A 22 -5.79 -7.55 23.73
C LYS A 22 -6.01 -8.55 22.59
N THR A 23 -6.45 -9.78 22.85
CA THR A 23 -6.46 -10.87 21.86
C THR A 23 -7.30 -10.55 20.62
N ALA A 24 -8.48 -9.96 20.76
CA ALA A 24 -9.33 -9.63 19.61
C ALA A 24 -8.68 -8.57 18.69
N GLN A 25 -8.16 -7.49 19.28
CA GLN A 25 -7.51 -6.40 18.56
C GLN A 25 -6.23 -6.87 17.84
N GLU A 26 -5.37 -7.63 18.52
CA GLU A 26 -4.13 -8.17 17.95
C GLU A 26 -4.43 -9.18 16.82
N MET A 27 -5.49 -9.98 16.93
CA MET A 27 -5.97 -10.82 15.82
C MET A 27 -6.48 -9.99 14.65
N ASN A 28 -7.32 -8.97 14.88
CA ASN A 28 -7.87 -8.11 13.82
C ASN A 28 -6.78 -7.36 13.03
N VAL A 29 -5.71 -6.90 13.70
CA VAL A 29 -4.53 -6.33 13.04
C VAL A 29 -3.83 -7.38 12.18
N ARG A 30 -3.49 -8.53 12.77
CA ARG A 30 -2.73 -9.59 12.10
C ARG A 30 -3.47 -10.22 10.92
N PHE A 31 -4.79 -10.36 11.01
CA PHE A 31 -5.62 -10.76 9.87
C PHE A 31 -5.60 -9.71 8.77
N ALA A 32 -5.59 -8.42 9.07
CA ALA A 32 -5.51 -7.38 8.06
C ALA A 32 -4.16 -7.39 7.32
N GLU A 33 -3.05 -7.56 8.05
CA GLU A 33 -1.70 -7.70 7.51
C GLU A 33 -1.56 -8.95 6.61
N LEU A 34 -2.04 -10.11 7.08
CA LEU A 34 -1.99 -11.35 6.31
C LEU A 34 -2.80 -11.26 5.00
N ASN A 35 -4.04 -10.75 5.06
CA ASN A 35 -4.84 -10.55 3.85
C ASN A 35 -4.21 -9.53 2.89
N MET A 36 -3.58 -8.46 3.40
CA MET A 36 -2.89 -7.49 2.55
C MET A 36 -1.69 -8.12 1.84
N ARG A 37 -0.82 -8.83 2.58
CA ARG A 37 0.32 -9.54 1.99
C ARG A 37 -0.12 -10.57 0.95
N ASP A 38 -1.15 -11.35 1.26
CA ASP A 38 -1.61 -12.42 0.37
C ASP A 38 -2.28 -11.81 -0.88
N PHE A 39 -2.95 -10.65 -0.79
CA PHE A 39 -3.38 -9.84 -1.93
C PHE A 39 -2.20 -9.34 -2.78
N PHE A 40 -1.17 -8.72 -2.18
CA PHE A 40 0.02 -8.28 -2.91
C PHE A 40 0.70 -9.45 -3.63
N LYS A 41 0.84 -10.59 -2.96
CA LYS A 41 1.47 -11.79 -3.49
C LYS A 41 0.70 -12.48 -4.62
N HIS A 42 -0.64 -12.45 -4.58
CA HIS A 42 -1.48 -13.22 -5.51
C HIS A 42 -2.23 -12.37 -6.54
N VAL A 43 -2.20 -11.04 -6.42
CA VAL A 43 -2.84 -10.10 -7.35
C VAL A 43 -1.84 -9.06 -7.88
N VAL A 44 -1.12 -8.35 -7.00
CA VAL A 44 -0.24 -7.24 -7.42
C VAL A 44 1.04 -7.71 -8.10
N PHE A 45 1.82 -8.61 -7.49
CA PHE A 45 3.06 -9.10 -8.12
C PHE A 45 2.77 -9.81 -9.46
N PRO A 46 1.75 -10.69 -9.58
CA PRO A 46 1.40 -11.27 -10.88
C PRO A 46 0.88 -10.27 -11.92
N ALA A 47 0.39 -9.09 -11.53
CA ALA A 47 0.09 -8.01 -12.47
C ALA A 47 1.39 -7.31 -12.94
N TYR A 48 2.31 -7.03 -12.01
CA TYR A 48 3.60 -6.42 -12.30
C TYR A 48 4.52 -7.33 -13.13
N ASP A 49 4.52 -8.65 -12.89
CA ASP A 49 5.30 -9.63 -13.66
C ASP A 49 4.85 -9.66 -15.13
N ASP A 50 3.55 -9.71 -15.41
CA ASP A 50 2.99 -9.64 -16.77
C ASP A 50 3.33 -8.30 -17.45
N LEU A 51 3.13 -7.18 -16.75
CA LEU A 51 3.44 -5.85 -17.27
C LEU A 51 4.94 -5.73 -17.59
N LYS A 52 5.81 -6.19 -16.70
CA LYS A 52 7.27 -6.24 -16.92
C LYS A 52 7.62 -7.10 -18.14
N GLU A 53 7.12 -8.33 -18.23
CA GLU A 53 7.44 -9.23 -19.34
C GLU A 53 6.98 -8.64 -20.68
N GLU A 54 5.84 -7.93 -20.74
CA GLU A 54 5.38 -7.30 -21.98
C GLU A 54 6.15 -6.00 -22.30
N ILE A 55 6.37 -5.12 -21.32
CA ILE A 55 7.02 -3.82 -21.52
C ILE A 55 8.50 -3.98 -21.93
N GLU A 56 9.22 -4.95 -21.37
CA GLU A 56 10.64 -5.19 -21.72
C GLU A 56 10.83 -5.72 -23.16
N LYS A 57 9.80 -6.32 -23.77
CA LYS A 57 9.81 -6.67 -25.21
C LYS A 57 9.91 -5.44 -26.12
N TYR A 58 9.51 -4.27 -25.63
CA TYR A 58 9.56 -2.98 -26.34
C TYR A 58 10.79 -2.12 -25.98
N GLY A 59 11.85 -2.75 -25.45
CA GLY A 59 13.14 -2.10 -25.21
C GLY A 59 13.20 -1.15 -24.01
N ARG A 60 12.19 -1.18 -23.14
CA ARG A 60 12.22 -0.54 -21.82
C ARG A 60 12.98 -1.41 -20.83
N THR A 61 13.41 -0.81 -19.73
CA THR A 61 13.84 -1.53 -18.53
C THR A 61 12.81 -1.30 -17.43
N VAL A 62 12.39 -2.34 -16.72
CA VAL A 62 11.35 -2.25 -15.69
C VAL A 62 11.91 -2.73 -14.34
N GLU A 63 12.00 -1.80 -13.39
CA GLU A 63 12.43 -2.08 -12.01
C GLU A 63 11.20 -2.21 -11.11
N VAL A 64 11.06 -3.36 -10.43
CA VAL A 64 10.01 -3.60 -9.44
C VAL A 64 10.63 -3.62 -8.05
N ASN A 65 10.20 -2.69 -7.20
CA ASN A 65 10.58 -2.57 -5.80
C ASN A 65 9.41 -2.96 -4.89
N VAL A 66 9.68 -3.78 -3.87
CA VAL A 66 8.69 -4.29 -2.91
C VAL A 66 9.17 -3.98 -1.49
N ASP A 67 8.25 -3.63 -0.59
CA ASP A 67 8.56 -3.55 0.84
C ASP A 67 8.75 -4.96 1.44
N ASP A 68 10.01 -5.37 1.63
CA ASP A 68 10.40 -6.61 2.31
C ASP A 68 9.90 -6.70 3.77
N SER A 69 9.59 -5.57 4.42
CA SER A 69 9.27 -5.55 5.85
C SER A 69 7.80 -5.84 6.17
N GLY A 70 6.87 -5.49 5.26
CA GLY A 70 5.44 -5.68 5.43
C GLY A 70 4.68 -6.22 4.21
N MET A 71 5.28 -6.25 3.01
CA MET A 71 4.61 -6.62 1.75
C MET A 71 3.26 -5.89 1.57
N ASN A 72 3.23 -4.62 1.99
CA ASN A 72 2.07 -3.74 1.91
C ASN A 72 2.21 -2.67 0.82
N SER A 73 3.35 -2.63 0.13
CA SER A 73 3.62 -1.67 -0.94
C SER A 73 4.54 -2.30 -1.98
N ALA A 74 4.28 -1.95 -3.24
CA ALA A 74 5.05 -2.35 -4.40
C ALA A 74 5.02 -1.20 -5.40
N SER A 75 6.15 -0.93 -6.04
CA SER A 75 6.24 0.07 -7.10
C SER A 75 7.01 -0.46 -8.30
N MET A 76 6.58 -0.04 -9.48
CA MET A 76 7.15 -0.36 -10.77
C MET A 76 7.61 0.94 -11.43
N THR A 77 8.91 1.07 -11.66
CA THR A 77 9.51 2.19 -12.38
C THR A 77 9.95 1.72 -13.76
N ILE A 78 9.62 2.50 -14.78
CA ILE A 78 9.93 2.20 -16.18
C ILE A 78 10.97 3.19 -16.66
N TYR A 79 11.99 2.68 -17.34
CA TYR A 79 13.14 3.43 -17.81
C TYR A 79 13.37 3.25 -19.32
N VAL A 80 13.79 4.34 -19.97
CA VAL A 80 14.22 4.37 -21.38
C VAL A 80 15.65 4.88 -21.50
N PRO A 81 16.40 4.51 -22.55
CA PRO A 81 17.69 5.13 -22.88
C PRO A 81 17.56 6.64 -23.08
N SER A 82 18.54 7.40 -22.61
CA SER A 82 18.63 8.85 -22.77
C SER A 82 19.00 9.22 -24.22
N ASP A 83 18.19 10.04 -24.90
CA ASP A 83 18.48 10.62 -26.23
C ASP A 83 19.86 11.30 -26.32
N LYS A 84 20.38 11.75 -25.17
CA LYS A 84 21.65 12.48 -25.05
C LYS A 84 22.84 11.57 -24.76
N ASN A 85 22.60 10.38 -24.22
CA ASN A 85 23.62 9.44 -23.79
C ASN A 85 23.04 8.00 -23.72
N PRO A 86 23.26 7.14 -24.73
CA PRO A 86 22.69 5.79 -24.76
C PRO A 86 23.08 4.88 -23.58
N ASP A 87 24.16 5.19 -22.85
CA ASP A 87 24.59 4.47 -21.65
C ASP A 87 23.88 4.94 -20.36
N GLU A 88 23.05 5.98 -20.43
CA GLU A 88 22.23 6.52 -19.34
C GLU A 88 20.75 6.16 -19.57
N GLN A 89 20.03 5.84 -18.50
CA GLN A 89 18.59 5.63 -18.54
C GLN A 89 17.84 6.70 -17.73
N VAL A 90 16.65 7.06 -18.22
CA VAL A 90 15.77 8.10 -17.67
C VAL A 90 14.43 7.47 -17.30
N GLU A 91 13.85 7.88 -16.17
CA GLU A 91 12.51 7.47 -15.75
C GLU A 91 11.46 7.95 -16.77
N GLU A 92 10.81 7.01 -17.44
CA GLU A 92 9.67 7.23 -18.36
C GLU A 92 8.36 7.30 -17.55
N PHE A 93 8.20 6.43 -16.54
CA PHE A 93 6.98 6.32 -15.76
C PHE A 93 7.20 5.66 -14.38
N TYR A 94 6.30 5.90 -13.44
CA TYR A 94 6.29 5.30 -12.10
C TYR A 94 4.87 5.01 -11.65
N PHE A 95 4.63 3.79 -11.19
CA PHE A 95 3.34 3.29 -10.72
C PHE A 95 3.52 2.53 -9.40
N GLU A 96 2.82 2.91 -8.34
CA GLU A 96 2.89 2.27 -7.01
C GLU A 96 1.51 1.82 -6.54
N MET A 97 1.44 0.58 -6.04
CA MET A 97 0.32 0.07 -5.24
C MET A 97 0.68 0.16 -3.76
N ARG A 98 -0.12 0.86 -2.95
CA ARG A 98 0.13 1.02 -1.50
C ARG A 98 -1.08 0.64 -0.64
N GLY A 99 -0.95 -0.47 0.07
CA GLY A 99 -1.92 -0.99 1.01
C GLY A 99 -2.01 -0.18 2.31
N ARG A 100 -3.24 0.08 2.77
CA ARG A 100 -3.54 0.71 4.07
C ARG A 100 -4.60 -0.09 4.82
N ALA A 101 -4.40 -0.28 6.13
CA ALA A 101 -5.33 -0.99 7.01
C ALA A 101 -5.77 -0.10 8.18
N TYR A 102 -6.96 0.49 8.09
CA TYR A 102 -7.46 1.49 9.04
C TYR A 102 -8.76 1.05 9.75
N GLN A 103 -8.99 1.59 10.96
CA GLN A 103 -10.25 1.42 11.68
C GLN A 103 -11.23 2.52 11.27
N LYS A 104 -12.49 2.14 11.04
CA LYS A 104 -13.59 3.07 10.73
C LYS A 104 -13.75 4.07 11.89
N ALA A 105 -13.85 5.36 11.56
CA ALA A 105 -13.91 6.50 12.48
C ALA A 105 -12.70 6.70 13.44
N GLY A 106 -11.91 5.68 13.76
CA GLY A 106 -10.85 5.73 14.78
C GLY A 106 -9.76 6.78 14.58
N PHE A 107 -9.52 7.25 13.35
CA PHE A 107 -8.58 8.36 13.10
C PHE A 107 -9.11 9.72 13.59
N ALA A 108 -10.42 9.97 13.45
CA ALA A 108 -11.05 11.22 13.87
C ALA A 108 -11.61 11.17 15.30
N PHE A 109 -12.04 9.99 15.73
CA PHE A 109 -12.63 9.74 17.05
C PHE A 109 -12.08 8.42 17.65
N PRO A 110 -10.85 8.39 18.19
CA PRO A 110 -10.25 7.17 18.74
C PRO A 110 -11.12 6.52 19.84
N GLN A 111 -11.75 7.36 20.68
CA GLN A 111 -12.72 6.98 21.71
C GLN A 111 -14.04 6.35 21.17
N HIS A 112 -14.21 6.30 19.84
CA HIS A 112 -15.33 5.68 19.14
C HIS A 112 -14.84 4.69 18.06
N ALA A 113 -13.56 4.29 18.11
CA ALA A 113 -13.07 3.15 17.37
C ALA A 113 -13.68 1.88 17.98
N ASP A 114 -14.47 1.16 17.19
CA ASP A 114 -14.88 -0.20 17.54
C ASP A 114 -13.69 -1.13 17.29
N GLU A 115 -12.99 -1.51 18.36
CA GLU A 115 -11.76 -2.31 18.26
C GLU A 115 -12.03 -3.80 18.01
N GLU A 116 -13.27 -4.25 18.19
CA GLU A 116 -13.71 -5.60 17.85
C GLU A 116 -13.99 -5.77 16.35
N GLN A 117 -14.25 -4.68 15.62
CA GLN A 117 -14.50 -4.73 14.18
C GLN A 117 -13.21 -4.95 13.33
N PRO A 118 -13.30 -5.71 12.22
CA PRO A 118 -12.20 -5.85 11.27
C PRO A 118 -11.73 -4.50 10.72
N ARG A 119 -10.41 -4.37 10.47
CA ARG A 119 -9.88 -3.20 9.77
C ARG A 119 -10.34 -3.17 8.32
N ILE A 120 -10.70 -1.98 7.85
CA ILE A 120 -10.91 -1.72 6.42
C ILE A 120 -9.55 -1.79 5.74
N ARG A 121 -9.46 -2.58 4.67
CA ARG A 121 -8.24 -2.90 3.93
C ARG A 121 -8.37 -2.31 2.54
N LYS A 122 -7.61 -1.26 2.28
CA LYS A 122 -7.60 -0.56 0.99
C LYS A 122 -6.23 -0.60 0.34
N VAL A 123 -6.20 -0.38 -0.96
CA VAL A 123 -4.98 -0.13 -1.73
C VAL A 123 -5.14 1.15 -2.54
N GLU A 124 -4.19 2.06 -2.37
CA GLU A 124 -4.05 3.28 -3.17
C GLU A 124 -3.25 2.98 -4.43
N ILE A 125 -3.65 3.57 -5.55
CA ILE A 125 -2.84 3.63 -6.77
C ILE A 125 -2.16 5.00 -6.83
N LEU A 126 -0.84 5.02 -6.92
CA LEU A 126 0.02 6.19 -6.79
C LEU A 126 0.90 6.37 -8.02
N LEU A 127 0.96 7.59 -8.54
CA LEU A 127 1.95 8.04 -9.53
C LEU A 127 2.82 9.14 -8.92
N ARG A 128 3.85 9.63 -9.62
CA ARG A 128 4.68 10.77 -9.14
C ARG A 128 3.88 12.04 -8.83
N ASN A 129 2.70 12.23 -9.42
CA ASN A 129 1.84 13.40 -9.20
C ASN A 129 0.82 13.22 -8.05
N GLY A 130 0.69 12.03 -7.45
CA GLY A 130 -0.20 11.76 -6.31
C GLY A 130 -1.02 10.46 -6.46
N THR A 131 -2.04 10.32 -5.60
CA THR A 131 -3.02 9.23 -5.67
C THR A 131 -3.94 9.41 -6.87
N VAL A 132 -4.09 8.37 -7.69
CA VAL A 132 -5.05 8.31 -8.80
C VAL A 132 -6.38 7.74 -8.33
N ASP A 133 -6.36 6.62 -7.60
CA ASP A 133 -7.57 5.92 -7.14
C ASP A 133 -7.33 5.13 -5.83
N GLU A 134 -8.40 4.66 -5.18
CA GLU A 134 -8.38 3.97 -3.87
C GLU A 134 -9.45 2.85 -3.77
N TYR A 135 -9.02 1.59 -3.87
CA TYR A 135 -9.90 0.41 -3.87
C TYR A 135 -9.90 -0.33 -2.53
N ASP A 136 -11.02 -0.95 -2.14
CA ASP A 136 -11.03 -2.04 -1.16
C ASP A 136 -10.43 -3.31 -1.80
N ILE A 137 -9.52 -4.02 -1.12
CA ILE A 137 -8.72 -5.11 -1.72
C ILE A 137 -9.54 -6.34 -2.20
N GLU A 138 -10.82 -6.42 -1.83
CA GLU A 138 -11.74 -7.49 -2.24
C GLU A 138 -12.43 -7.18 -3.60
N ASN A 139 -12.26 -5.96 -4.12
CA ASN A 139 -12.90 -5.46 -5.34
C ASN A 139 -11.90 -5.16 -6.49
N LEU A 140 -10.61 -5.44 -6.32
CA LEU A 140 -9.57 -5.15 -7.32
C LEU A 140 -8.90 -6.45 -7.79
N THR A 141 -8.96 -6.72 -9.09
CA THR A 141 -8.35 -7.91 -9.72
C THR A 141 -6.97 -7.60 -10.31
N ARG A 142 -6.31 -8.65 -10.84
CA ARG A 142 -5.03 -8.52 -11.55
C ARG A 142 -5.22 -7.74 -12.85
N GLU A 143 -6.33 -8.04 -13.53
CA GLU A 143 -6.76 -7.43 -14.78
C GLU A 143 -7.09 -5.93 -14.60
N ASP A 144 -7.79 -5.54 -13.52
CA ASP A 144 -8.07 -4.13 -13.22
C ASP A 144 -6.78 -3.30 -13.01
N ILE A 145 -5.76 -3.90 -12.37
CA ILE A 145 -4.44 -3.25 -12.18
C ILE A 145 -3.75 -3.04 -13.53
N ILE A 146 -3.81 -4.04 -14.42
CA ILE A 146 -3.23 -3.96 -15.77
C ILE A 146 -3.97 -2.91 -16.61
N GLU A 147 -5.31 -2.89 -16.60
CA GLU A 147 -6.10 -1.89 -17.33
C GLU A 147 -5.86 -0.47 -16.79
N CYS A 148 -5.81 -0.29 -15.46
CA CYS A 148 -5.48 1.00 -14.84
C CYS A 148 -4.06 1.46 -15.21
N PHE A 149 -3.06 0.58 -15.12
CA PHE A 149 -1.69 0.88 -15.51
C PHE A 149 -1.61 1.33 -16.99
N VAL A 150 -2.22 0.57 -17.92
CA VAL A 150 -2.20 0.90 -19.35
C VAL A 150 -2.94 2.21 -19.61
N ALA A 151 -4.08 2.43 -18.95
CA ALA A 151 -4.84 3.67 -19.06
C ALA A 151 -4.02 4.89 -18.63
N GLU A 152 -3.30 4.83 -17.51
CA GLU A 152 -2.43 5.93 -17.07
C GLU A 152 -1.18 6.08 -17.95
N TYR A 153 -0.42 5.01 -18.19
CA TYR A 153 0.83 5.04 -18.95
C TYR A 153 0.64 5.54 -20.40
N SER A 154 -0.50 5.22 -21.03
CA SER A 154 -0.85 5.72 -22.37
C SER A 154 -0.95 7.25 -22.47
N LYS A 155 -1.19 7.95 -21.36
CA LYS A 155 -1.24 9.42 -21.29
C LYS A 155 0.16 10.05 -21.28
N TRP A 156 1.18 9.31 -20.89
CA TRP A 156 2.56 9.78 -20.74
C TRP A 156 3.44 9.45 -21.95
N ILE A 157 3.33 8.24 -22.50
CA ILE A 157 4.16 7.76 -23.64
C ILE A 157 3.92 8.49 -24.98
N ASN A 158 3.00 9.47 -25.01
CA ASN A 158 2.64 10.26 -26.20
C ASN A 158 3.09 11.74 -26.09
N TYR A 159 3.99 12.07 -25.16
CA TYR A 159 4.48 13.43 -24.86
C TYR A 159 6.01 13.57 -24.98
#